data_AF-A0A0U1P4H2-F1
#
_entry.id   AF-A0A0U1P4H2-F1
#
_cell.length_a   1.000
_cell.length_b   1.000
_cell.length_c   1.000
_cell.angle_alpha   90.00
_cell.angle_beta   90.00
_cell.angle_gamma   90.00
#
_symmetry.space_group_name_H-M   'P 1'
#
loop_
_entity.id
_entity.type
_entity.pdbx_description
1 polymer ?
#
loop_
_entity_poly.entity_id
_entity_poly.type
_entity_poly.pdbx_seq_one_letter_code
_entity_poly.pdbx_strand_id
1 'polypeptide(L)'
;MKNWLSIILPGIVIFTFIWIDSLFPESKYILLGIYLLFPIIFIIQGYICSSSKGILIFGLILSSIAIILPISIWYNMGSMITPVIIYILLGILSFFLFNKNKR
;
A
#
# COMPACT_ATOMS: atom_id res chain seq x y z
N MET A 1 17.28 -15.26 -4.08
CA MET A 1 17.34 -13.79 -4.26
C MET A 1 16.16 -13.19 -3.51
N LYS A 2 16.35 -12.20 -2.64
CA LYS A 2 15.21 -11.43 -2.13
C LYS A 2 14.65 -10.70 -3.35
N ASN A 3 13.42 -11.01 -3.76
CA ASN A 3 12.80 -10.36 -4.92
C ASN A 3 12.48 -8.92 -4.53
N TRP A 4 13.47 -8.02 -4.62
CA TRP A 4 13.29 -6.58 -4.39
C TRP A 4 12.12 -6.02 -5.20
N LEU A 5 11.92 -6.57 -6.40
CA LEU A 5 10.76 -6.29 -7.24
C LEU A 5 9.42 -6.54 -6.51
N SER A 6 9.28 -7.65 -5.78
CA SER A 6 8.03 -7.96 -5.06
C SER A 6 7.78 -7.07 -3.86
N ILE A 7 8.81 -6.37 -3.36
CA ILE A 7 8.70 -5.41 -2.25
C ILE A 7 8.22 -4.05 -2.76
N ILE A 8 8.75 -3.63 -3.91
CA ILE A 8 8.53 -2.31 -4.50
C ILE A 8 7.23 -2.28 -5.34
N LEU A 9 6.88 -3.41 -5.97
CA LEU A 9 5.73 -3.52 -6.87
C LEU A 9 4.40 -3.02 -6.26
N PRO A 10 4.03 -3.36 -5.00
CA PRO A 10 2.84 -2.81 -4.36
C PRO A 10 2.79 -1.28 -4.36
N GLY A 11 3.91 -0.63 -4.00
CA GLY A 11 4.01 0.83 -3.98
C GLY A 11 3.93 1.44 -5.38
N ILE A 12 4.56 0.82 -6.38
CA ILE A 12 4.45 1.25 -7.79
C ILE A 12 3.00 1.17 -8.25
N VAL A 13 2.31 0.04 -8.01
CA VAL A 13 0.92 -0.14 -8.44
C VAL A 13 0.01 0.93 -7.82
N ILE A 14 0.19 1.21 -6.53
CA ILE A 14 -0.57 2.27 -5.85
C ILE A 14 -0.29 3.63 -6.48
N PHE A 15 0.99 3.99 -6.65
CA PHE A 15 1.38 5.27 -7.21
C PHE A 15 0.83 5.45 -8.63
N THR A 16 1.00 4.44 -9.49
CA THR A 16 0.49 4.46 -10.87
C THR A 16 -1.03 4.56 -10.91
N PHE A 17 -1.74 3.87 -10.02
CA PHE A 17 -3.19 4.00 -9.91
C PHE A 17 -3.60 5.44 -9.59
N ILE A 18 -3.01 6.03 -8.55
CA ILE A 18 -3.34 7.40 -8.13
C ILE A 18 -2.97 8.41 -9.23
N TRP A 19 -1.85 8.18 -9.93
CA TRP A 19 -1.39 9.06 -11.00
C TRP A 19 -2.33 9.04 -12.20
N ILE A 20 -2.71 7.86 -12.67
CA ILE A 20 -3.67 7.73 -13.78
C ILE A 20 -5.00 8.37 -13.40
N ASP A 21 -5.50 8.10 -12.20
CA ASP A 21 -6.77 8.65 -11.73
C ASP A 21 -6.73 10.18 -11.63
N SER A 22 -5.57 10.75 -11.24
CA SER A 22 -5.42 12.21 -11.10
C SER A 22 -5.54 12.98 -12.42
N LEU A 23 -5.37 12.32 -13.56
CA LEU A 23 -5.59 12.90 -14.88
C LEU A 23 -7.08 13.08 -15.21
N PHE A 24 -7.97 12.46 -14.44
CA PHE A 24 -9.42 12.49 -14.61
C PHE A 24 -10.09 13.01 -13.33
N PRO A 25 -10.10 14.34 -13.09
CA PRO A 25 -10.55 14.93 -11.82
C PRO A 25 -12.02 14.68 -11.48
N GLU A 26 -12.87 14.37 -12.47
CA GLU A 26 -14.28 13.99 -12.25
C GLU A 26 -14.45 12.53 -11.79
N SER A 27 -13.38 11.74 -11.88
CA SER A 27 -13.44 10.33 -11.56
C SER A 27 -13.41 10.11 -10.04
N LYS A 28 -14.31 9.24 -9.57
CA LYS A 28 -14.41 8.89 -8.14
C LYS A 28 -13.67 7.58 -7.83
N TYR A 29 -12.84 7.08 -8.75
CA TYR A 29 -12.18 5.80 -8.56
C TYR A 29 -11.09 5.87 -7.50
N ILE A 30 -10.55 7.05 -7.17
CA ILE A 30 -9.70 7.23 -5.99
C ILE A 30 -10.36 6.71 -4.71
N LEU A 31 -11.69 6.86 -4.56
CA LEU A 31 -12.42 6.35 -3.40
C LEU A 31 -12.42 4.81 -3.36
N LEU A 32 -12.55 4.17 -4.52
CA LEU A 32 -12.38 2.71 -4.65
C LEU A 32 -10.94 2.30 -4.29
N GLY A 33 -9.97 3.10 -4.71
CA GLY A 33 -8.56 2.99 -4.32
C GLY A 33 -8.41 2.94 -2.80
N ILE A 34 -8.87 4.00 -2.14
CA ILE A 34 -8.79 4.21 -0.69
C ILE A 34 -9.52 3.10 0.07
N TYR A 35 -10.79 2.84 -0.22
CA TYR A 35 -11.60 1.96 0.62
C TYR A 35 -11.44 0.47 0.34
N LEU A 36 -10.86 0.08 -0.81
CA LEU A 36 -10.81 -1.32 -1.22
C LEU A 36 -9.43 -1.73 -1.74
N LEU A 37 -8.91 -1.08 -2.78
CA LEU A 37 -7.68 -1.55 -3.44
C LEU A 37 -6.45 -1.43 -2.54
N PHE A 38 -6.21 -0.27 -1.92
CA PHE A 38 -5.03 -0.05 -1.09
C PHE A 38 -5.00 -0.96 0.15
N PRO A 39 -6.10 -1.14 0.92
CA PRO A 39 -6.15 -2.15 1.98
C PRO A 39 -5.74 -3.55 1.50
N ILE A 40 -6.28 -3.99 0.36
CA ILE A 40 -5.97 -5.31 -0.21
C ILE A 40 -4.50 -5.40 -0.61
N ILE A 41 -3.94 -4.36 -1.24
CA ILE A 41 -2.53 -4.31 -1.63
C ILE A 41 -1.62 -4.42 -0.40
N PHE A 42 -1.96 -3.75 0.71
CA PHE A 42 -1.21 -3.88 1.97
C PHE A 42 -1.30 -5.29 2.57
N ILE A 43 -2.46 -5.95 2.50
CA ILE A 43 -2.61 -7.36 2.91
C ILE A 43 -1.71 -8.26 2.05
N ILE A 44 -1.74 -8.10 0.73
CA ILE A 44 -0.90 -8.86 -0.21
C ILE A 44 0.59 -8.61 0.08
N GLN A 45 0.96 -7.36 0.35
CA GLN A 45 2.33 -7.00 0.70
C GLN A 45 2.80 -7.69 1.99
N GLY A 46 1.91 -7.79 2.99
CA GLY A 46 2.14 -8.59 4.21
C GLY A 46 2.44 -10.06 3.93
N TYR A 47 1.67 -10.67 3.02
CA TYR A 47 1.87 -12.05 2.58
C TYR A 47 3.19 -12.27 1.84
N ILE A 48 3.50 -11.41 0.87
CA ILE A 48 4.72 -11.47 0.05
C ILE A 48 5.95 -11.31 0.94
N CYS A 49 5.91 -10.35 1.87
CA CYS A 49 7.02 -10.00 2.74
C CYS A 49 7.13 -10.90 3.98
N SER A 50 6.34 -11.97 4.09
CA SER A 50 6.26 -12.81 5.30
C SER A 50 7.59 -13.50 5.70
N SER A 51 8.59 -13.49 4.83
CA SER A 51 9.92 -14.04 5.07
C SER A 51 10.85 -13.16 5.89
N SER A 52 10.61 -11.84 5.99
CA SER A 52 11.51 -10.93 6.71
C SER A 52 10.82 -9.65 7.18
N LYS A 53 10.97 -9.35 8.47
CA LYS A 53 10.46 -8.12 9.09
C LYS A 53 11.01 -6.84 8.45
N GLY A 54 12.31 -6.80 8.15
CA GLY A 54 12.94 -5.63 7.54
C GLY A 54 12.41 -5.34 6.13
N ILE A 55 12.14 -6.39 5.36
CA ILE A 55 11.54 -6.28 4.02
C ILE A 55 10.11 -5.74 4.11
N LEU A 56 9.31 -6.26 5.06
CA LEU A 56 7.96 -5.78 5.30
C LEU A 56 7.97 -4.28 5.63
N ILE A 57 8.77 -3.86 6.60
CA ILE A 57 8.82 -2.46 7.05
C ILE A 57 9.17 -1.54 5.88
N PHE A 58 10.21 -1.88 5.11
CA PHE A 58 10.60 -1.10 3.94
C PHE A 58 9.46 -0.99 2.91
N GLY A 59 8.80 -2.11 2.61
CA GLY A 59 7.66 -2.14 1.71
C GLY A 59 6.49 -1.29 2.18
N LEU A 60 6.10 -1.41 3.46
CA LEU A 60 4.98 -0.65 4.03
C LEU A 60 5.26 0.86 4.01
N ILE A 61 6.49 1.28 4.31
CA ILE A 61 6.90 2.69 4.21
C ILE A 61 6.75 3.16 2.76
N LEU A 62 7.25 2.39 1.80
CA LEU A 62 7.18 2.76 0.38
C LEU A 62 5.74 2.93 -0.10
N SER A 63 4.87 1.96 0.21
CA SER A 63 3.45 2.01 -0.12
C SER A 63 2.72 3.15 0.58
N SER A 64 3.08 3.46 1.83
CA SER A 64 2.50 4.58 2.58
C SER A 64 2.84 5.93 1.95
N ILE A 65 4.11 6.12 1.56
CA ILE A 65 4.56 7.33 0.86
C ILE A 65 3.86 7.47 -0.49
N ALA A 66 3.70 6.35 -1.21
CA ALA A 66 2.98 6.29 -2.49
C ALA A 66 1.49 6.66 -2.39
N ILE A 67 0.90 6.64 -1.20
CA ILE A 67 -0.48 7.10 -0.94
C ILE A 67 -0.49 8.56 -0.47
N ILE A 68 0.29 8.86 0.57
CA ILE A 68 0.19 10.14 1.29
C ILE A 68 0.59 11.31 0.40
N LEU A 69 1.74 11.23 -0.27
CA LEU A 69 2.23 12.35 -1.07
C LEU A 69 1.31 12.63 -2.27
N PRO A 70 0.98 11.64 -3.12
CA PRO A 70 0.27 11.95 -4.36
C PRO A 70 -1.18 12.37 -4.10
N ILE A 71 -1.86 11.78 -3.10
CA ILE A 71 -3.22 12.20 -2.73
C ILE A 71 -3.22 13.61 -2.16
N SER A 72 -2.24 13.95 -1.31
CA SER A 72 -2.15 15.31 -0.75
C SER A 72 -1.86 16.35 -1.84
N ILE A 73 -1.00 16.03 -2.81
CA ILE A 73 -0.55 17.00 -3.84
C ILE A 73 -1.57 17.12 -4.98
N TRP A 74 -2.12 16.00 -5.46
CA TRP A 74 -2.96 16.00 -6.67
C TRP A 74 -4.45 16.17 -6.38
N TYR A 75 -4.94 15.68 -5.22
CA TYR A 75 -6.36 15.74 -4.89
C TYR A 75 -6.68 16.83 -3.86
N ASN A 76 -5.68 17.47 -3.25
CA ASN A 76 -5.86 18.38 -2.11
C ASN A 76 -6.82 17.82 -1.05
N MET A 77 -6.86 16.49 -0.92
CA MET A 77 -7.65 15.82 0.10
C MET A 77 -6.97 16.04 1.45
N GLY A 78 -7.78 16.03 2.52
CA GLY A 78 -7.27 16.11 3.88
C GLY A 78 -6.32 14.96 4.24
N SER A 79 -6.00 14.85 5.52
CA SER A 79 -5.01 13.88 5.99
C SER A 79 -5.36 12.42 5.65
N MET A 80 -4.50 11.79 4.83
CA MET A 80 -4.54 10.35 4.54
C MET A 80 -3.83 9.50 5.62
N ILE A 81 -3.36 10.11 6.70
CA ILE A 81 -2.63 9.41 7.76
C ILE A 81 -3.49 8.35 8.43
N THR A 82 -4.73 8.68 8.80
CA THR A 82 -5.62 7.73 9.51
C THR A 82 -5.93 6.48 8.67
N PRO A 83 -6.34 6.59 7.39
CA PRO A 83 -6.50 5.40 6.54
C PRO A 83 -5.21 4.59 6.39
N VAL A 84 -4.07 5.26 6.19
CA VAL A 84 -2.78 4.57 6.02
C VAL A 84 -2.37 3.80 7.28
N ILE A 85 -2.63 4.32 8.48
CA ILE A 85 -2.42 3.57 9.74
C ILE A 85 -3.21 2.26 9.73
N ILE A 86 -4.47 2.29 9.29
CA ILE A 86 -5.30 1.09 9.17
C ILE A 86 -4.68 0.11 8.17
N TYR A 87 -4.19 0.58 7.02
CA TYR A 87 -3.57 -0.29 6.01
C TYR A 87 -2.29 -0.93 6.52
N ILE A 88 -1.46 -0.18 7.25
CA ILE A 88 -0.26 -0.69 7.91
C ILE A 88 -0.62 -1.81 8.89
N LEU A 89 -1.65 -1.61 9.72
CA LEU A 89 -2.12 -2.65 10.65
C LEU A 89 -2.57 -3.91 9.91
N LEU A 90 -3.31 -3.77 8.80
CA LEU A 90 -3.72 -4.90 7.97
C LEU A 90 -2.52 -5.64 7.36
N GLY A 91 -1.51 -4.91 6.85
CA GLY A 91 -0.30 -5.51 6.32
C GLY A 91 0.52 -6.25 7.37
N ILE A 92 0.61 -5.70 8.59
CA ILE A 92 1.28 -6.36 9.73
C ILE A 92 0.52 -7.62 10.17
N LEU A 93 -0.81 -7.54 10.29
CA LEU A 93 -1.64 -8.70 10.63
C LEU A 93 -1.48 -9.82 9.60
N SER A 94 -1.55 -9.48 8.31
CA SER A 94 -1.32 -10.41 7.21
C SER A 94 0.07 -11.06 7.32
N PHE A 95 1.12 -10.27 7.56
CA PHE A 95 2.48 -10.79 7.77
C PHE A 95 2.53 -11.86 8.87
N PHE A 96 1.92 -11.61 10.03
CA PHE A 96 1.95 -12.57 11.14
C PHE A 96 1.16 -13.85 10.85
N LEU A 97 -0.02 -13.73 10.23
CA LEU A 97 -0.85 -14.87 9.86
C LEU A 97 -0.12 -15.79 8.87
N PHE A 98 0.52 -15.24 7.85
CA PHE A 98 1.17 -16.02 6.79
C PHE A 98 2.60 -16.43 7.09
N ASN A 99 3.31 -15.72 7.97
CA ASN A 99 4.62 -16.15 8.45
C ASN A 99 4.51 -17.47 9.24
N LYS A 100 3.40 -17.66 9.97
CA LYS A 100 3.13 -18.91 10.70
C LYS A 100 2.97 -20.13 9.77
N ASN A 101 2.45 -19.93 8.56
CA ASN A 101 2.25 -21.02 7.58
C ASN A 101 3.51 -21.40 6.79
N LYS A 102 4.60 -20.63 6.89
CA LYS A 102 5.88 -20.92 6.22
C LYS A 102 6.94 -21.52 7.14
N ARG A 103 6.62 -21.71 8.43
CA ARG A 103 7.43 -22.46 9.40
C ARG A 103 6.87 -23.86 9.54
#